data_AF-A0AAX6DNK4-F1
#
_entry.id   AF-A0AAX6DNK4-F1
#
_cell.length_a   1.000
_cell.length_b   1.000
_cell.length_c   1.000
_cell.angle_alpha   90.00
_cell.angle_beta   90.00
_cell.angle_gamma   90.00
#
_symmetry.space_group_name_H-M   'P 1'
#
loop_
_entity.id
_entity.type
_entity.pdbx_description
1 polymer ?
#
loop_
_entity_poly.entity_id
_entity_poly.type
_entity_poly.pdbx_seq_one_letter_code
_entity_poly.pdbx_strand_id
1 'polypeptide(L)'
;MRQRRRRLGHRLRRWRGLRFHEQPGGSRPEALSRPPQPIPQVLPLLPPAPIPVALRPPIRRIETGNTNLSELHHAARAAWSAGVDLLSELQNHPFPAPTPGRKAQACPHSVTLSGADFARRKNMMVIPCGLTLGSHLTVVGQPRPPHPERDPKITEGGEEPVMVSQFMMELQGLRTVDGEAPPRILYFNPRIKGDWSNLSVIEQNSCYRMQWGSAQRCEG
;
A
#
# COMPACT_ATOMS: atom_id res chain seq x y z
N MET A 1 -9.15 -45.48 41.16
CA MET A 1 -8.31 -45.47 39.94
C MET A 1 -8.27 -44.05 39.36
N ARG A 2 -7.22 -43.29 39.67
CA ARG A 2 -6.18 -42.78 38.76
C ARG A 2 -6.63 -41.87 37.60
N GLN A 3 -6.54 -40.56 37.88
CA GLN A 3 -6.28 -39.50 36.91
C GLN A 3 -5.17 -39.89 35.92
N ARG A 4 -5.35 -39.56 34.64
CA ARG A 4 -4.23 -39.40 33.69
C ARG A 4 -4.28 -38.01 33.05
N ARG A 5 -3.40 -37.14 33.55
CA ARG A 5 -2.88 -35.99 32.82
C ARG A 5 -2.20 -36.47 31.53
N ARG A 6 -2.48 -35.80 30.41
CA ARG A 6 -1.54 -35.75 29.28
C ARG A 6 -1.25 -34.27 28.95
N ARG A 7 -0.04 -33.83 29.29
CA ARG A 7 0.65 -32.70 28.65
C ARG A 7 1.22 -33.21 27.32
N LEU A 8 1.28 -32.33 26.32
CA LEU A 8 2.18 -32.31 25.13
C LEU A 8 1.38 -31.62 24.01
N GLY A 9 1.80 -30.52 23.38
CA GLY A 9 2.99 -29.71 23.41
C GLY A 9 2.80 -28.66 22.30
N HIS A 10 3.08 -27.40 22.58
CA HIS A 10 3.02 -26.34 21.59
C HIS A 10 4.01 -26.63 20.46
N ARG A 11 3.51 -26.85 19.24
CA ARG A 11 4.33 -26.74 18.03
C ARG A 11 4.00 -25.41 17.35
N LEU A 12 4.91 -24.45 17.53
CA LEU A 12 5.08 -23.33 16.61
C LEU A 12 5.23 -23.90 15.19
N ARG A 13 4.23 -23.66 14.34
CA ARG A 13 4.37 -23.93 12.91
C ARG A 13 4.77 -22.63 12.22
N ARG A 14 6.01 -22.70 11.75
CA ARG A 14 6.77 -21.81 10.88
C ARG A 14 5.92 -21.29 9.70
N TRP A 15 5.97 -19.98 9.50
CA TRP A 15 5.26 -19.23 8.45
C TRP A 15 5.95 -19.41 7.08
N ARG A 16 5.15 -19.59 6.02
CA ARG A 16 5.52 -19.39 4.60
C ARG A 16 4.60 -18.24 4.13
N GLY A 17 4.99 -17.18 3.41
CA GLY A 17 6.12 -16.92 2.53
C GLY A 17 5.56 -16.58 1.14
N LEU A 18 5.40 -15.29 0.80
CA LEU A 18 5.15 -14.83 -0.57
C LEU A 18 6.47 -14.89 -1.36
N ARG A 19 6.41 -15.39 -2.60
CA ARG A 19 7.55 -15.69 -3.46
C ARG A 19 7.67 -14.64 -4.55
N PHE A 20 8.89 -14.16 -4.77
CA PHE A 20 9.33 -13.60 -6.04
C PHE A 20 10.21 -14.64 -6.73
N HIS A 21 10.01 -14.85 -8.02
CA HIS A 21 10.84 -15.72 -8.84
C HIS A 21 12.00 -14.88 -9.39
N GLU A 22 13.22 -15.14 -8.93
CA GLU A 22 14.44 -14.77 -9.65
C GLU A 22 14.87 -15.96 -10.52
N GLN A 23 15.25 -15.70 -11.77
CA GLN A 23 16.06 -16.61 -12.59
C GLN A 23 17.53 -16.15 -12.55
N PRO A 24 18.49 -17.09 -12.54
CA PRO A 24 19.91 -16.76 -12.43
C PRO A 24 20.52 -16.45 -13.80
N GLY A 25 21.27 -15.36 -13.91
CA GLY A 25 22.22 -15.18 -15.02
C GLY A 25 22.38 -13.74 -15.51
N GLY A 26 23.54 -13.16 -15.24
CA GLY A 26 23.96 -11.88 -15.82
C GLY A 26 25.17 -11.30 -15.11
N SER A 27 26.36 -11.52 -15.67
CA SER A 27 27.66 -11.05 -15.20
C SER A 27 27.71 -9.52 -15.00
N ARG A 28 28.26 -9.11 -13.86
CA ARG A 28 28.40 -7.74 -13.37
C ARG A 28 29.62 -7.06 -14.04
N PRO A 29 29.50 -5.85 -14.61
CA PRO A 29 30.68 -5.04 -14.89
C PRO A 29 31.13 -4.33 -13.62
N GLU A 30 32.43 -4.34 -13.41
CA GLU A 30 33.15 -3.71 -12.30
C GLU A 30 33.10 -2.18 -12.48
N ALA A 31 32.37 -1.50 -11.60
CA ALA A 31 32.27 -0.04 -11.59
C ALA A 31 32.86 0.52 -10.29
N LEU A 32 33.71 1.53 -10.46
CA LEU A 32 34.61 2.12 -9.47
C LEU A 32 33.97 2.38 -8.10
N SER A 33 34.64 1.86 -7.08
CA SER A 33 34.37 2.05 -5.66
C SER A 33 34.66 3.48 -5.21
N ARG A 34 33.61 4.27 -4.94
CA ARG A 34 33.69 5.42 -4.04
C ARG A 34 32.85 5.11 -2.79
N PRO A 35 33.39 5.26 -1.57
CA PRO A 35 32.63 4.97 -0.36
C PRO A 35 31.44 5.94 -0.25
N PRO A 36 30.26 5.47 0.15
CA PRO A 36 29.11 6.33 0.37
C PRO A 36 29.39 7.28 1.53
N GLN A 37 29.16 8.57 1.30
CA GLN A 37 29.19 9.59 2.35
C GLN A 37 28.07 9.32 3.37
N PRO A 38 28.29 9.55 4.67
CA PRO A 38 27.23 9.40 5.67
C PRO A 38 26.10 10.40 5.39
N ILE A 39 24.89 9.87 5.25
CA ILE A 39 23.66 10.67 5.19
C ILE A 39 23.49 11.35 6.56
N PRO A 40 23.23 12.67 6.64
CA PRO A 40 22.94 13.34 7.90
C PRO A 40 21.78 12.64 8.60
N GLN A 41 21.96 12.30 9.88
CA GLN A 41 20.89 11.74 10.68
C GLN A 41 19.73 12.74 10.72
N VAL A 42 18.58 12.34 10.17
CA VAL A 42 17.34 13.11 10.27
C VAL A 42 17.00 13.17 11.75
N LEU A 43 17.05 14.38 12.32
CA LEU A 43 16.59 14.62 13.69
C LEU A 43 15.18 14.03 13.85
N PRO A 44 14.88 13.30 14.95
CA PRO A 44 13.53 12.85 15.19
C PRO A 44 12.61 14.07 15.25
N LEU A 45 11.72 14.17 14.25
CA LEU A 45 10.64 15.13 14.29
C LEU A 45 9.83 14.82 15.54
N LEU A 46 9.83 15.75 16.50
CA LEU A 46 8.91 15.74 17.62
C LEU A 46 7.50 15.50 17.05
N PRO A 47 6.71 14.58 17.63
CA PRO A 47 5.32 14.43 17.22
C PRO A 47 4.66 15.81 17.33
N PRO A 48 3.91 16.26 16.31
CA PRO A 48 3.17 17.51 16.43
C PRO A 48 2.29 17.40 17.68
N ALA A 49 2.41 18.39 18.57
CA ALA A 49 1.54 18.47 19.74
C ALA A 49 0.09 18.33 19.27
N PRO A 50 -0.78 17.63 20.05
CA PRO A 50 -2.20 17.61 19.72
C PRO A 50 -2.67 19.05 19.57
N ILE A 51 -3.18 19.39 18.38
CA ILE A 51 -3.65 20.74 18.08
C ILE A 51 -4.73 21.05 19.13
N PRO A 52 -4.55 22.10 19.96
CA PRO A 52 -5.59 22.55 20.88
C PRO A 52 -6.90 22.70 20.09
N VAL A 53 -8.03 22.31 20.68
CA VAL A 53 -9.36 22.40 20.02
C VAL A 53 -9.61 23.79 19.40
N ALA A 54 -9.01 24.84 19.96
CA ALA A 54 -9.06 26.22 19.49
C ALA A 54 -8.26 26.52 18.19
N LEU A 55 -7.43 25.61 17.68
CA LEU A 55 -6.58 25.79 16.49
C LEU A 55 -6.98 24.90 15.30
N ARG A 56 -8.13 24.23 15.36
CA ARG A 56 -8.70 23.57 14.17
C ARG A 56 -9.24 24.66 13.23
N PRO A 57 -8.72 24.78 11.99
CA PRO A 57 -9.31 25.71 11.04
C PRO A 57 -10.78 25.32 10.84
N PRO A 58 -11.72 26.29 10.85
CA PRO A 58 -13.12 25.98 10.58
C PRO A 58 -13.21 25.35 9.19
N ILE A 59 -13.97 24.26 9.08
CA ILE A 59 -14.29 23.66 7.79
C ILE A 59 -15.09 24.73 7.03
N ARG A 60 -14.42 25.43 6.11
CA ARG A 60 -15.07 26.44 5.29
C ARG A 60 -15.96 25.74 4.28
N ARG A 61 -17.26 25.99 4.38
CA ARG A 61 -18.22 25.68 3.31
C ARG A 61 -17.73 26.41 2.06
N ILE A 62 -17.46 25.69 0.98
CA ILE A 62 -17.13 26.31 -0.30
C ILE A 62 -18.43 26.92 -0.83
N GLU A 63 -18.63 28.21 -0.59
CA GLU A 63 -19.67 28.98 -1.28
C GLU A 63 -19.09 29.45 -2.61
N THR A 64 -19.51 28.81 -3.70
CA THR A 64 -19.24 29.32 -5.05
C THR A 64 -20.51 29.35 -5.86
N GLY A 65 -20.74 30.53 -6.44
CA GLY A 65 -21.95 30.94 -7.15
C GLY A 65 -22.32 30.11 -8.37
N ASN A 66 -23.51 30.43 -8.86
CA ASN A 66 -24.25 29.74 -9.90
C ASN A 66 -23.42 29.61 -11.19
N THR A 67 -22.78 28.47 -11.39
CA THR A 67 -22.10 28.09 -12.64
C THR A 67 -22.61 26.72 -13.04
N ASN A 68 -22.87 26.50 -14.32
CA ASN A 68 -23.33 25.22 -14.87
C ASN A 68 -22.23 24.17 -14.69
N LEU A 69 -22.30 23.45 -13.58
CA LEU A 69 -21.38 22.38 -13.21
C LEU A 69 -21.82 21.07 -13.87
N SER A 70 -20.88 20.29 -14.41
CA SER A 70 -21.17 18.97 -14.96
C SER A 70 -21.72 18.02 -13.89
N GLU A 71 -22.42 16.96 -14.28
CA GLU A 71 -22.98 15.95 -13.35
C GLU A 71 -21.92 15.41 -12.37
N LEU A 72 -20.68 15.25 -12.83
CA LEU A 72 -19.54 14.83 -12.00
C LEU A 72 -19.24 15.85 -10.88
N HIS A 73 -19.28 17.15 -11.18
CA HIS A 73 -19.07 18.20 -10.18
C HIS A 73 -20.21 18.25 -9.16
N HIS A 74 -21.44 17.99 -9.60
CA HIS A 74 -22.58 17.86 -8.70
C HIS A 74 -22.41 16.67 -7.76
N ALA A 75 -22.01 15.50 -8.28
CA ALA A 75 -21.74 14.31 -7.48
C ALA A 75 -20.60 14.53 -6.48
N ALA A 76 -19.49 15.15 -6.92
CA ALA A 76 -18.36 15.47 -6.05
C ALA A 76 -18.75 16.47 -4.94
N ARG A 77 -19.57 17.48 -5.27
CA ARG A 77 -20.09 18.44 -4.29
C ARG A 77 -21.01 17.77 -3.27
N ALA A 78 -21.92 16.91 -3.71
CA ALA A 78 -22.83 16.17 -2.84
C ALA A 78 -22.08 15.23 -1.89
N ALA A 79 -21.06 14.53 -2.41
CA ALA A 79 -20.19 13.68 -1.60
C ALA A 79 -19.40 14.49 -0.56
N TRP A 80 -18.88 15.66 -0.95
CA TRP A 80 -18.18 16.57 -0.04
C TRP A 80 -19.09 17.06 1.09
N SER A 81 -20.29 17.55 0.78
CA SER A 81 -21.23 18.02 1.80
C SER A 81 -21.61 16.91 2.78
N ALA A 82 -21.94 15.71 2.29
CA ALA A 82 -22.27 14.57 3.14
C ALA A 82 -21.08 14.15 4.03
N GLY A 83 -19.86 14.24 3.51
CA GLY A 83 -18.64 13.94 4.26
C GLY A 83 -18.35 14.94 5.38
N VAL A 84 -18.66 16.22 5.19
CA VAL A 84 -18.50 17.27 6.22
C VAL A 84 -19.42 17.01 7.42
N ASP A 85 -20.66 16.62 7.16
CA ASP A 85 -21.65 16.33 8.21
C ASP A 85 -21.21 15.12 9.04
N LEU A 86 -20.86 14.01 8.38
CA LEU A 86 -20.38 12.79 9.04
C LEU A 86 -19.08 13.02 9.82
N LEU A 87 -18.15 13.82 9.27
CA LEU A 87 -16.90 14.17 9.97
C LEU A 87 -17.18 14.99 11.23
N SER A 88 -18.15 15.89 11.19
CA SER A 88 -18.56 16.69 12.35
C SER A 88 -19.16 15.82 13.45
N GLU A 89 -20.00 14.84 13.09
CA GLU A 89 -20.54 13.85 14.03
C GLU A 89 -19.43 13.02 14.69
N LEU A 90 -18.46 12.54 13.91
CA LEU A 90 -17.32 11.77 14.43
C LEU A 90 -16.43 12.59 15.37
N GLN A 91 -16.27 13.90 15.12
CA GLN A 91 -15.50 14.77 16.00
C GLN A 91 -16.19 15.02 17.34
N ASN A 92 -17.53 14.99 17.37
CA ASN A 92 -18.34 15.23 18.57
C ASN A 92 -18.62 13.97 19.38
N HIS A 93 -18.34 12.77 18.83
CA HIS A 93 -18.47 11.53 19.56
C HIS A 93 -17.24 11.28 20.46
N PRO A 94 -17.41 11.15 21.79
CA PRO A 94 -16.32 10.75 22.66
C PRO A 94 -15.95 9.30 22.35
N PHE A 95 -14.71 9.08 21.91
CA PHE A 95 -14.19 7.73 21.77
C PHE A 95 -14.05 7.10 23.17
N PRO A 96 -14.49 5.85 23.38
CA PRO A 96 -14.30 5.18 24.65
C PRO A 96 -12.82 5.12 24.99
N ALA A 97 -12.48 5.47 26.23
CA ALA A 97 -11.11 5.43 26.72
C ALA A 97 -10.54 4.01 26.58
N PRO A 98 -9.25 3.87 26.19
CA PRO A 98 -8.63 2.57 26.06
C PRO A 98 -8.68 1.83 27.40
N THR A 99 -9.13 0.58 27.38
CA THR A 99 -9.20 -0.30 28.55
C THR A 99 -7.78 -0.56 29.10
N PRO A 100 -7.50 -0.24 30.37
CA PRO A 100 -6.18 -0.47 30.96
C PRO A 100 -5.96 -1.98 31.15
N GLY A 101 -4.97 -2.55 30.46
CA GLY A 101 -4.60 -3.96 30.64
C GLY A 101 -4.06 -4.65 29.39
N ARG A 102 -4.33 -4.13 28.19
CA ARG A 102 -3.58 -4.51 26.99
C ARG A 102 -2.38 -3.59 26.88
N LYS A 103 -1.16 -4.12 26.81
CA LYS A 103 0.01 -3.33 26.35
C LYS A 103 -0.41 -2.74 25.01
N ALA A 104 -0.74 -1.45 24.98
CA ALA A 104 -1.09 -0.77 23.75
C ALA A 104 0.12 -0.95 22.83
N GLN A 105 -0.06 -1.71 21.74
CA GLN A 105 0.96 -1.78 20.73
C GLN A 105 1.14 -0.34 20.26
N ALA A 106 2.35 0.23 20.45
CA ALA A 106 2.61 1.59 20.02
C ALA A 106 2.32 1.66 18.51
N CYS A 107 1.36 2.50 18.14
CA CYS A 107 1.02 2.79 16.75
C CYS A 107 1.80 4.03 16.34
N PRO A 108 2.95 3.88 15.66
CA PRO A 108 3.72 5.03 15.23
C PRO A 108 2.92 5.85 14.21
N HIS A 109 3.03 7.18 14.28
CA HIS A 109 2.36 8.09 13.33
C HIS A 109 2.97 8.02 11.92
N SER A 110 4.21 7.56 11.79
CA SER A 110 4.88 7.34 10.52
C SER A 110 5.87 6.18 10.63
N VAL A 111 6.08 5.49 9.52
CA VAL A 111 7.10 4.44 9.40
C VAL A 111 7.83 4.63 8.08
N THR A 112 9.14 4.50 8.10
CA THR A 112 9.98 4.61 6.91
C THR A 112 10.91 3.41 6.83
N LEU A 113 11.20 2.97 5.60
CA LEU A 113 12.08 1.84 5.35
C LEU A 113 13.00 2.19 4.17
N SER A 114 14.31 1.97 4.34
CA SER A 114 15.26 2.15 3.24
C SER A 114 15.05 1.09 2.16
N GLY A 115 15.48 1.34 0.92
CA GLY A 115 15.44 0.35 -0.15
C GLY A 115 16.23 -0.93 0.19
N ALA A 116 17.37 -0.79 0.87
CA ALA A 116 18.18 -1.95 1.30
C ALA A 116 17.45 -2.78 2.36
N ASP A 117 16.79 -2.13 3.31
CA ASP A 117 16.03 -2.80 4.36
C ASP A 117 14.77 -3.46 3.79
N PHE A 118 14.12 -2.80 2.82
CA PHE A 118 13.00 -3.34 2.08
C PHE A 118 13.39 -4.60 1.32
N ALA A 119 14.53 -4.58 0.61
CA ALA A 119 15.07 -5.76 -0.08
C ALA A 119 15.40 -6.90 0.90
N ARG A 120 16.04 -6.60 2.06
CA ARG A 120 16.31 -7.61 3.11
C ARG A 120 15.03 -8.25 3.66
N ARG A 121 13.90 -7.53 3.60
CA ARG A 121 12.57 -8.00 3.99
C ARG A 121 11.78 -8.61 2.83
N LYS A 122 12.45 -9.01 1.74
CA LYS A 122 11.83 -9.59 0.54
C LYS A 122 10.80 -8.65 -0.09
N ASN A 123 11.11 -7.35 -0.12
CA ASN A 123 10.26 -6.31 -0.68
C ASN A 123 8.89 -6.22 0.00
N MET A 124 8.87 -6.37 1.33
CA MET A 124 7.65 -6.30 2.13
C MET A 124 7.81 -5.35 3.31
N MET A 125 6.78 -4.55 3.54
CA MET A 125 6.65 -3.64 4.67
C MET A 125 5.28 -3.85 5.33
N VAL A 126 5.27 -3.99 6.65
CA VAL A 126 4.03 -4.07 7.44
C VAL A 126 3.67 -2.67 7.90
N ILE A 127 2.43 -2.26 7.65
CA ILE A 127 1.88 -1.01 8.18
C ILE A 127 1.29 -1.33 9.57
N PRO A 128 1.92 -0.88 10.66
CA PRO A 128 1.40 -1.13 12.00
C PRO A 128 0.07 -0.39 12.18
N CYS A 129 -0.89 -1.05 12.83
CA CYS A 129 -2.21 -0.49 13.15
C CYS A 129 -3.12 -0.16 11.95
N GLY A 130 -2.70 -0.49 10.73
CA GLY A 130 -3.48 -0.29 9.52
C GLY A 130 -3.49 1.16 9.01
N LEU A 131 -4.36 1.42 8.04
CA LEU A 131 -4.54 2.73 7.44
C LEU A 131 -5.91 3.30 7.83
N THR A 132 -5.95 4.59 8.14
CA THR A 132 -7.17 5.35 8.39
C THR A 132 -7.33 6.48 7.37
N LEU A 133 -8.49 7.12 7.32
CA LEU A 133 -8.71 8.31 6.47
C LEU A 133 -7.61 9.35 6.72
N GLY A 134 -7.05 9.91 5.64
CA GLY A 134 -5.94 10.87 5.69
C GLY A 134 -4.54 10.24 5.75
N SER A 135 -4.43 8.91 5.85
CA SER A 135 -3.14 8.24 5.72
C SER A 135 -2.61 8.36 4.29
N HIS A 136 -1.29 8.46 4.13
CA HIS A 136 -0.64 8.43 2.83
C HIS A 136 0.51 7.41 2.83
N LEU A 137 0.74 6.81 1.67
CA LEU A 137 1.86 5.92 1.41
C LEU A 137 2.73 6.56 0.34
N THR A 138 4.02 6.68 0.61
CA THR A 138 5.00 7.19 -0.35
C THR A 138 5.96 6.08 -0.70
N VAL A 139 6.06 5.78 -1.99
CA VAL A 139 6.98 4.78 -2.53
C VAL A 139 7.87 5.47 -3.55
N VAL A 140 9.18 5.36 -3.36
CA VAL A 140 10.18 5.81 -4.32
C VAL A 140 10.92 4.59 -4.80
N GLY A 141 10.90 4.35 -6.11
CA GLY A 141 11.49 3.17 -6.72
C GLY A 141 11.89 3.42 -8.16
N GLN A 142 12.84 2.63 -8.63
CA GLN A 142 13.24 2.60 -10.03
C GLN A 142 12.50 1.45 -10.74
N PRO A 143 11.89 1.69 -11.91
CA PRO A 143 11.35 0.63 -12.75
C PRO A 143 12.42 -0.41 -13.09
N ARG A 144 12.01 -1.67 -13.24
CA ARG A 144 12.92 -2.70 -13.73
C ARG A 144 13.41 -2.31 -15.14
N PRO A 145 14.68 -2.59 -15.47
CA PRO A 145 15.14 -2.48 -16.85
C PRO A 145 14.21 -3.26 -17.80
N PRO A 146 14.13 -2.88 -19.09
CA PRO A 146 13.32 -3.59 -20.06
C PRO A 146 13.58 -5.09 -20.03
N HIS A 147 12.53 -5.88 -19.84
CA HIS A 147 12.57 -7.34 -19.77
C HIS A 147 11.39 -7.97 -20.52
N PRO A 148 11.54 -9.19 -21.05
CA PRO A 148 10.44 -9.89 -21.70
C PRO A 148 9.40 -10.31 -20.65
N GLU A 149 8.14 -9.98 -20.91
CA GLU A 149 6.98 -10.37 -20.11
C GLU A 149 6.09 -11.34 -20.89
N ARG A 150 5.58 -12.36 -20.19
CA ARG A 150 4.79 -13.45 -20.78
C ARG A 150 3.44 -13.61 -20.12
N ASP A 151 3.11 -12.80 -19.11
CA ASP A 151 1.76 -12.79 -18.56
C ASP A 151 0.76 -12.53 -19.70
N PRO A 152 -0.21 -13.42 -19.97
CA PRO A 152 -1.20 -13.23 -21.01
C PRO A 152 -1.99 -11.93 -20.87
N LYS A 153 -2.11 -11.41 -19.64
CA LYS A 153 -2.72 -10.09 -19.38
C LYS A 153 -1.86 -8.92 -19.81
N ILE A 154 -0.58 -9.14 -20.11
CA ILE A 154 0.39 -8.13 -20.57
C ILE A 154 0.76 -8.35 -22.04
N THR A 155 0.56 -9.56 -22.58
CA THR A 155 0.77 -9.86 -24.01
C THR A 155 -0.52 -9.81 -24.83
N GLU A 156 -1.67 -9.47 -24.23
CA GLU A 156 -3.00 -9.56 -24.87
C GLU A 156 -3.32 -10.96 -25.43
N GLY A 157 -2.88 -12.00 -24.71
CA GLY A 157 -3.03 -13.38 -25.18
C GLY A 157 -2.12 -13.75 -26.35
N GLY A 158 -1.19 -12.87 -26.76
CA GLY A 158 -0.14 -13.19 -27.72
C GLY A 158 0.85 -14.22 -27.16
N GLU A 159 1.35 -15.08 -28.05
CA GLU A 159 2.35 -16.12 -27.73
C GLU A 159 3.77 -15.55 -27.56
N GLU A 160 4.05 -14.41 -28.22
CA GLU A 160 5.34 -13.74 -28.14
C GLU A 160 5.43 -12.80 -26.93
N PRO A 161 6.57 -12.77 -26.21
CA PRO A 161 6.76 -11.89 -25.07
C PRO A 161 6.84 -10.42 -25.49
N VAL A 162 6.26 -9.54 -24.67
CA VAL A 162 6.36 -8.08 -24.85
C VAL A 162 7.48 -7.52 -23.96
N MET A 163 8.28 -6.60 -24.49
CA MET A 163 9.35 -5.95 -23.73
C MET A 163 8.80 -4.82 -22.87
N VAL A 164 8.75 -5.05 -21.55
CA VAL A 164 8.17 -4.09 -20.59
C VAL A 164 9.23 -3.52 -19.65
N SER A 165 9.05 -2.26 -19.25
CA SER A 165 9.79 -1.64 -18.14
C SER A 165 8.76 -1.20 -17.11
N GLN A 166 8.71 -1.89 -15.98
CA GLN A 166 7.63 -1.74 -15.00
C GLN A 166 8.14 -1.78 -13.57
N PHE A 167 7.37 -1.20 -12.65
CA PHE A 167 7.41 -1.59 -11.24
C PHE A 167 5.99 -1.83 -10.76
N MET A 168 5.87 -2.57 -9.68
CA MET A 168 4.58 -2.97 -9.13
C MET A 168 4.61 -2.73 -7.63
N MET A 169 3.50 -2.23 -7.09
CA MET A 169 3.25 -2.23 -5.66
C MET A 169 1.88 -2.84 -5.37
N GLU A 170 1.79 -3.53 -4.24
CA GLU A 170 0.55 -4.11 -3.75
C GLU A 170 0.30 -3.66 -2.32
N LEU A 171 -0.91 -3.16 -2.06
CA LEU A 171 -1.44 -3.05 -0.71
C LEU A 171 -2.27 -4.30 -0.43
N GLN A 172 -1.81 -5.12 0.52
CA GLN A 172 -2.44 -6.38 0.85
C GLN A 172 -3.12 -6.33 2.22
N GLY A 173 -4.21 -7.07 2.37
CA GLY A 173 -4.76 -7.39 3.68
C GLY A 173 -3.83 -8.30 4.47
N LEU A 174 -3.94 -8.29 5.81
CA LEU A 174 -3.09 -9.13 6.67
C LEU A 174 -3.64 -10.55 6.88
N ARG A 175 -4.94 -10.76 6.65
CA ARG A 175 -5.62 -12.01 7.00
C ARG A 175 -5.87 -12.85 5.77
N THR A 176 -5.51 -14.12 5.87
CA THR A 176 -6.06 -15.19 5.06
C THR A 176 -7.36 -15.64 5.73
N VAL A 177 -8.44 -15.74 4.96
CA VAL A 177 -9.66 -16.41 5.39
C VAL A 177 -9.69 -17.73 4.63
N ASP A 178 -10.06 -18.83 5.30
CA ASP A 178 -10.22 -20.14 4.68
C ASP A 178 -8.99 -20.72 3.95
N GLY A 179 -7.78 -20.29 4.34
CA GLY A 179 -6.52 -20.77 3.73
C GLY A 179 -6.19 -20.14 2.37
N GLU A 180 -6.98 -19.18 1.91
CA GLU A 180 -6.74 -18.43 0.68
C GLU A 180 -5.63 -17.38 0.86
N ALA A 181 -5.07 -16.88 -0.25
CA ALA A 181 -4.11 -15.77 -0.18
C ALA A 181 -4.81 -14.49 0.33
N PRO A 182 -4.09 -13.58 1.01
CA PRO A 182 -4.68 -12.32 1.47
C PRO A 182 -5.20 -11.48 0.29
N PRO A 183 -6.28 -10.70 0.48
CA PRO A 183 -6.80 -9.85 -0.57
C PRO A 183 -5.79 -8.76 -0.96
N ARG A 184 -5.73 -8.44 -2.26
CA ARG A 184 -4.99 -7.28 -2.79
C ARG A 184 -5.97 -6.13 -2.86
N ILE A 185 -5.88 -5.23 -1.89
CA ILE A 185 -6.73 -4.05 -1.78
C ILE A 185 -6.42 -3.10 -2.94
N LEU A 186 -5.13 -2.89 -3.21
CA LEU A 186 -4.63 -2.13 -4.35
C LEU A 186 -3.51 -2.92 -5.02
N TYR A 187 -3.65 -3.18 -6.31
CA TYR A 187 -2.61 -3.60 -7.22
C TYR A 187 -2.32 -2.43 -8.14
N PHE A 188 -1.12 -1.84 -8.06
CA PHE A 188 -0.72 -0.68 -8.84
C PHE A 188 0.52 -1.05 -9.65
N ASN A 189 0.39 -1.04 -10.98
CA ASN A 189 1.41 -1.53 -11.89
C ASN A 189 1.69 -0.55 -13.04
N PRO A 190 2.50 0.50 -12.79
CA PRO A 190 3.00 1.37 -13.84
C PRO A 190 3.97 0.63 -14.77
N ARG A 191 3.67 0.69 -16.06
CA ARG A 191 4.50 0.22 -17.17
C ARG A 191 4.99 1.45 -17.93
N ILE A 192 6.25 1.82 -17.68
CA ILE A 192 6.89 3.00 -18.29
C ILE A 192 7.21 2.74 -19.76
N LYS A 193 7.64 1.52 -20.08
CA LYS A 193 7.73 1.02 -21.44
C LYS A 193 6.67 -0.06 -21.61
N GLY A 194 5.86 0.10 -22.65
CA GLY A 194 4.48 -0.37 -22.71
C GLY A 194 4.23 -1.86 -22.61
N ASP A 195 2.96 -2.20 -22.72
CA ASP A 195 2.44 -3.56 -22.86
C ASP A 195 2.03 -3.80 -24.33
N TRP A 196 1.10 -4.72 -24.62
CA TRP A 196 0.59 -4.95 -25.98
C TRP A 196 0.16 -3.68 -26.74
N SER A 197 -0.27 -2.64 -26.01
CA SER A 197 -0.67 -1.35 -26.59
C SER A 197 0.52 -0.51 -27.08
N ASN A 198 1.75 -0.87 -26.70
CA ASN A 198 2.99 -0.09 -26.89
C ASN A 198 3.00 1.30 -26.24
N LEU A 199 1.99 1.67 -25.45
CA LEU A 199 1.91 2.92 -24.71
C LEU A 199 2.41 2.74 -23.27
N SER A 200 2.86 3.83 -22.64
CA SER A 200 3.02 3.83 -21.18
C SER A 200 1.65 3.75 -20.52
N VAL A 201 1.49 2.82 -19.59
CA VAL A 201 0.19 2.55 -18.96
C VAL A 201 0.34 2.45 -17.46
N ILE A 202 -0.59 3.04 -16.72
CA ILE A 202 -0.81 2.75 -15.31
C ILE A 202 -2.03 1.85 -15.21
N GLU A 203 -1.81 0.62 -14.76
CA GLU A 203 -2.89 -0.33 -14.49
C GLU A 203 -3.14 -0.44 -12.99
N GLN A 204 -4.40 -0.34 -12.59
CA GLN A 204 -4.86 -0.48 -11.22
C GLN A 204 -5.93 -1.57 -11.13
N ASN A 205 -5.85 -2.40 -10.10
CA ASN A 205 -6.87 -3.42 -9.87
C ASN A 205 -6.94 -3.80 -8.38
N SER A 206 -7.92 -4.62 -8.03
CA SER A 206 -8.05 -5.27 -6.73
C SER A 206 -8.29 -6.77 -6.93
N CYS A 207 -7.85 -7.59 -5.99
CA CYS A 207 -8.07 -9.03 -6.01
C CYS A 207 -8.68 -9.49 -4.69
N TYR A 208 -9.86 -10.07 -4.74
CA TYR A 208 -10.58 -10.60 -3.59
C TYR A 208 -10.96 -12.06 -3.86
N ARG A 209 -10.72 -12.95 -2.91
CA ARG A 209 -10.94 -14.41 -3.07
C ARG A 209 -10.37 -14.98 -4.37
N MET A 210 -9.14 -14.58 -4.69
CA MET A 210 -8.42 -14.97 -5.91
C MET A 210 -9.09 -14.54 -7.23
N GLN A 211 -10.12 -13.71 -7.17
CA GLN A 211 -10.78 -13.11 -8.33
C GLN A 211 -10.32 -11.67 -8.51
N TRP A 212 -9.90 -11.33 -9.72
CA TRP A 212 -9.54 -9.97 -10.09
C TRP A 212 -10.79 -9.17 -10.44
N GLY A 213 -10.83 -7.91 -10.02
CA GLY A 213 -11.83 -6.97 -10.49
C GLY A 213 -11.57 -6.50 -11.93
N SER A 214 -12.43 -5.61 -12.42
CA SER A 214 -12.22 -4.91 -13.67
C SER A 214 -11.03 -3.98 -13.56
N ALA A 215 -10.00 -4.21 -14.40
CA ALA A 215 -8.81 -3.37 -14.41
C ALA A 215 -9.16 -1.93 -14.82
N GLN A 216 -8.62 -0.97 -14.08
CA GLN A 216 -8.63 0.44 -14.45
C GLN A 216 -7.31 0.77 -15.11
N ARG A 217 -7.36 1.31 -16.33
CA ARG A 217 -6.16 1.64 -17.12
C ARG A 217 -6.15 3.13 -17.43
N CYS A 218 -4.98 3.74 -17.24
CA CYS A 218 -4.71 5.11 -17.64
C CYS A 218 -3.55 5.07 -18.64
N GLU A 219 -3.84 5.45 -19.88
CA GLU A 219 -2.85 5.58 -20.96
C GLU A 219 -2.21 6.98 -20.88
N GLY A 220 -0.90 7.03 -21.09
CA GLY A 220 -0.10 8.25 -21.05
C GLY A 220 0.19 8.85 -22.41
#